data_AF-A0AA40DBF6-F1
#
_entry.id   AF-A0AA40DBF6-F1
#
_cell.length_a   1.000
_cell.length_b   1.000
_cell.length_c   1.000
_cell.angle_alpha   90.00
_cell.angle_beta   90.00
_cell.angle_gamma   90.00
#
_symmetry.space_group_name_H-M   'P 1'
#
loop_
_entity.id
_entity.type
_entity.pdbx_description
1 polymer ?
#
loop_
_entity_poly.entity_id
_entity_poly.type
_entity_poly.pdbx_seq_one_letter_code
_entity_poly.pdbx_strand_id
1 'polypeptide(L)'
;MSELQKKWAKARLSNTMQAHAMGTTAIPIPATTLQPPVGLPEFNELDEEDEDQFGSLSSIPNHPQDDDSSSASSVSSTGTVIPSPGRALFARPQGVPTRSLDPIPWTAYFERELFLPSTDGTITHHVYLTSPAPPTTTSPLNPGSKPSSTGGPLFVTHHGAGSSALSFAVLGSEIRKRLPSAGILSLDARGHGLTTLTAPNPNEPTDLSLPTLSQDLCNAILLTAKAMSWPEIPPLILVGHSLGGAVVTELAYQPLLPPSISLLGYAVLDVVEGSALDALQSMQTYLSTRPQGFHSLKEGIEWHVRSRTIRNSVSARVSVPALLVDTTTTTTTTTGTQQQQRQQQQPPPGKVPKPWKWRTDLSSTQPFWQGWFIGLSKKFLGQGAKGLGKGAGKMLLLAGTDRLDTELTIGQMQGKYALQVFPEAGHFIHEDLPEKTAVALVDFYRRNDRGALVLPPKVSELLAQGRRV
;
A
#
# COMPACT_ATOMS: atom_id res chain seq x y z
N MET A 1 6.00 11.84 46.27
CA MET A 1 5.32 12.91 45.49
C MET A 1 5.72 14.25 46.06
N SER A 2 6.12 15.17 45.18
CA SER A 2 6.71 16.48 45.55
C SER A 2 5.62 17.47 45.98
N GLU A 3 5.95 18.36 46.94
CA GLU A 3 5.07 19.44 47.43
C GLU A 3 4.57 20.39 46.31
N LEU A 4 5.25 20.43 45.16
CA LEU A 4 4.77 21.13 43.96
C LEU A 4 3.52 20.49 43.34
N GLN A 5 3.39 19.16 43.42
CA GLN A 5 2.21 18.44 42.89
C GLN A 5 0.97 18.67 43.78
N LYS A 6 1.15 18.90 45.09
CA LYS A 6 0.06 19.24 46.01
C LYS A 6 -0.44 20.67 45.82
N LYS A 7 0.45 21.63 45.55
CA LYS A 7 0.06 23.02 45.26
C LYS A 7 -0.71 23.14 43.93
N TRP A 8 -0.34 22.37 42.92
CA TRP A 8 -1.05 22.37 41.63
C TRP A 8 -2.47 21.77 41.72
N ALA A 9 -2.63 20.69 42.50
CA ALA A 9 -3.94 20.08 42.74
C ALA A 9 -4.90 21.01 43.51
N LYS A 10 -4.38 21.81 44.46
CA LYS A 10 -5.21 22.74 45.26
C LYS A 10 -5.68 23.96 44.47
N ALA A 11 -4.90 24.43 43.49
CA ALA A 11 -5.29 25.53 42.60
C ALA A 11 -6.38 25.13 41.58
N ARG A 12 -6.44 23.85 41.21
CA ARG A 12 -7.43 23.36 40.23
C ARG A 12 -8.81 23.10 40.84
N LEU A 13 -8.87 22.84 42.15
CA LEU A 13 -10.11 22.65 42.90
C LEU A 13 -10.82 23.96 43.25
N SER A 14 -10.11 25.09 43.37
CA SER A 14 -10.75 26.39 43.66
C SER A 14 -11.42 27.02 42.43
N ASN A 15 -10.87 26.81 41.22
CA ASN A 15 -11.44 27.39 39.99
C ASN A 15 -12.69 26.66 39.46
N THR A 16 -13.00 25.47 39.97
CA THR A 16 -14.15 24.67 39.49
C THR A 16 -15.43 24.96 40.28
N MET A 17 -15.36 25.70 41.39
CA MET A 17 -16.54 26.05 42.21
C MET A 17 -17.11 27.46 41.98
N GLN A 18 -16.55 28.25 41.06
CA GLN A 18 -17.03 29.63 40.78
C GLN A 18 -17.74 29.80 39.43
N ALA A 19 -17.87 28.76 38.61
CA ALA A 19 -18.48 28.84 37.27
C ALA A 19 -19.93 28.33 37.18
N HIS A 20 -20.59 28.07 38.31
CA HIS A 20 -22.01 27.68 38.35
C HIS A 20 -22.80 28.56 39.32
N ALA A 21 -22.91 29.86 39.02
CA ALA A 21 -23.98 30.70 39.53
C ALA A 21 -24.18 31.94 38.64
N MET A 22 -25.45 32.16 38.27
CA MET A 22 -26.07 33.39 37.76
C MET A 22 -26.06 33.65 36.25
N GLY A 23 -27.28 33.73 35.72
CA GLY A 23 -27.60 34.09 34.34
C GLY A 23 -28.12 35.53 34.17
N THR A 24 -28.32 35.85 32.89
CA THR A 24 -29.19 36.88 32.28
C THR A 24 -29.08 38.34 32.77
N THR A 25 -28.61 39.23 31.91
CA THR A 25 -29.30 40.45 31.41
C THR A 25 -28.40 41.20 30.40
N ALA A 26 -29.02 41.85 29.40
CA ALA A 26 -28.38 42.52 28.27
C ALA A 26 -28.63 44.03 28.30
N ILE A 27 -27.61 44.89 28.05
CA ILE A 27 -27.68 46.34 27.70
C ILE A 27 -26.39 46.73 26.90
N PRO A 28 -26.38 47.71 25.96
CA PRO A 28 -25.55 47.71 24.73
C PRO A 28 -24.30 48.63 24.70
N ILE A 29 -23.64 48.56 23.53
CA ILE A 29 -22.31 48.99 23.03
C ILE A 29 -21.97 50.50 23.17
N PRO A 30 -20.69 50.89 23.11
CA PRO A 30 -20.27 51.75 21.99
C PRO A 30 -19.00 51.29 21.26
N ALA A 31 -18.96 51.59 19.96
CA ALA A 31 -18.01 51.13 18.97
C ALA A 31 -16.61 51.71 19.15
N THR A 32 -15.59 50.90 18.89
CA THR A 32 -14.23 51.39 18.64
C THR A 32 -13.66 50.67 17.44
N THR A 33 -13.32 51.46 16.42
CA THR A 33 -12.73 51.13 15.14
C THR A 33 -11.33 50.56 15.32
N LEU A 34 -11.09 49.33 14.87
CA LEU A 34 -9.74 48.76 14.70
C LEU A 34 -9.53 48.38 13.23
N GLN A 35 -8.47 48.94 12.66
CA GLN A 35 -8.00 48.71 11.29
C GLN A 35 -7.47 47.27 11.12
N PRO A 36 -7.54 46.70 9.90
CA PRO A 36 -7.01 45.37 9.63
C PRO A 36 -5.47 45.39 9.56
N PRO A 37 -4.78 44.33 10.02
CA PRO A 37 -3.34 44.23 9.89
C PRO A 37 -2.91 43.92 8.44
N VAL A 38 -1.74 44.46 8.13
CA VAL A 38 -1.03 44.51 6.86
C VAL A 38 -0.73 43.11 6.29
N GLY A 39 -0.92 42.95 4.98
CA GLY A 39 -0.60 41.72 4.24
C GLY A 39 0.90 41.45 4.19
N LEU A 40 1.28 40.19 4.38
CA LEU A 40 2.63 39.68 4.15
C LEU A 40 2.82 39.33 2.67
N PRO A 41 4.00 39.61 2.08
CA PRO A 41 4.25 39.43 0.65
C PRO A 41 4.42 37.96 0.25
N GLU A 42 3.92 37.65 -0.95
CA GLU A 42 4.16 36.42 -1.72
C GLU A 42 5.65 36.11 -1.83
N PHE A 43 6.05 34.90 -1.42
CA PHE A 43 7.34 34.31 -1.76
C PHE A 43 7.18 33.51 -3.06
N ASN A 44 7.86 33.96 -4.10
CA ASN A 44 7.94 33.36 -5.42
C ASN A 44 9.32 32.67 -5.50
N GLU A 45 9.38 31.34 -5.38
CA GLU A 45 10.62 30.57 -5.52
C GLU A 45 10.76 30.08 -6.97
N LEU A 46 11.34 30.93 -7.82
CA LEU A 46 12.03 30.54 -9.04
C LEU A 46 13.23 31.49 -9.23
N ASP A 47 14.34 30.91 -9.68
CA ASP A 47 15.61 31.53 -10.12
C ASP A 47 16.69 31.67 -9.04
N GLU A 48 17.58 30.68 -8.94
CA GLU A 48 19.05 30.89 -8.81
C GLU A 48 19.80 29.69 -9.41
N GLU A 49 20.30 29.84 -10.65
CA GLU A 49 21.42 29.09 -11.22
C GLU A 49 22.61 30.06 -11.45
N ASP A 50 23.78 29.62 -10.99
CA ASP A 50 25.16 29.89 -11.42
C ASP A 50 25.75 31.31 -11.48
N GLU A 51 26.79 31.56 -10.67
CA GLU A 51 28.05 32.19 -11.12
C GLU A 51 29.30 31.64 -10.37
N ASP A 52 30.38 31.47 -11.13
CA ASP A 52 31.67 30.84 -10.81
C ASP A 52 32.74 31.76 -10.16
N GLN A 53 33.74 31.09 -9.54
CA GLN A 53 35.20 31.41 -9.51
C GLN A 53 35.82 32.46 -8.54
N PHE A 54 36.65 31.99 -7.58
CA PHE A 54 38.15 31.89 -7.60
C PHE A 54 38.78 32.02 -6.19
N GLY A 55 39.73 31.12 -5.84
CA GLY A 55 40.63 31.29 -4.69
C GLY A 55 41.42 30.03 -4.29
N SER A 56 42.74 30.06 -4.43
CA SER A 56 43.71 28.95 -4.41
C SER A 56 44.50 28.81 -3.09
N LEU A 57 45.19 27.66 -2.93
CA LEU A 57 46.29 27.24 -2.00
C LEU A 57 45.85 26.46 -0.74
N SER A 58 46.41 25.30 -0.34
CA SER A 58 47.68 24.61 -0.67
C SER A 58 47.79 23.16 -0.10
N SER A 59 48.59 22.32 -0.79
CA SER A 59 49.51 21.22 -0.35
C SER A 59 49.03 19.78 0.03
N ILE A 60 49.46 18.84 -0.82
CA ILE A 60 49.66 17.34 -0.76
C ILE A 60 50.98 17.07 0.07
N PRO A 61 51.37 15.86 0.62
CA PRO A 61 51.38 14.55 -0.06
C PRO A 61 51.35 13.21 0.72
N ASN A 62 50.85 12.12 0.09
CA ASN A 62 51.63 11.01 -0.52
C ASN A 62 50.82 9.69 -0.70
N HIS A 63 50.94 9.07 -1.88
CA HIS A 63 50.59 7.69 -2.27
C HIS A 63 51.83 6.75 -2.03
N PRO A 64 51.95 5.44 -2.42
CA PRO A 64 51.31 4.62 -3.49
C PRO A 64 50.83 3.20 -3.05
N GLN A 65 49.98 2.46 -3.78
CA GLN A 65 50.24 1.31 -4.71
C GLN A 65 49.00 0.36 -4.57
N ASP A 66 48.44 -0.41 -5.52
CA ASP A 66 48.97 -1.23 -6.63
C ASP A 66 47.92 -1.47 -7.76
N ASP A 67 48.44 -1.98 -8.87
CA ASP A 67 47.90 -2.26 -10.21
C ASP A 67 46.76 -3.31 -10.32
N ASP A 68 46.02 -3.25 -11.44
CA ASP A 68 46.01 -4.36 -12.41
C ASP A 68 45.52 -3.92 -13.80
N SER A 69 46.41 -4.10 -14.78
CA SER A 69 46.17 -3.96 -16.23
C SER A 69 45.79 -5.30 -16.84
N SER A 70 44.97 -5.27 -17.91
CA SER A 70 45.23 -6.07 -19.12
C SER A 70 44.49 -5.50 -20.32
N SER A 71 45.26 -5.18 -21.36
CA SER A 71 44.87 -4.81 -22.71
C SER A 71 45.52 -5.76 -23.73
N ALA A 72 45.10 -5.63 -24.98
CA ALA A 72 45.64 -6.15 -26.25
C ALA A 72 44.99 -7.47 -26.74
N SER A 73 44.20 -7.52 -27.82
CA SER A 73 44.31 -7.03 -29.21
C SER A 73 45.15 -7.92 -30.14
N SER A 74 44.43 -8.63 -31.02
CA SER A 74 44.57 -8.83 -32.48
C SER A 74 45.94 -8.94 -33.17
N VAL A 75 46.07 -9.98 -34.02
CA VAL A 75 46.62 -9.98 -35.41
C VAL A 75 46.21 -11.32 -36.05
N SER A 76 46.04 -11.55 -37.35
CA SER A 76 45.80 -10.79 -38.58
C SER A 76 45.59 -11.87 -39.67
N SER A 77 44.64 -11.72 -40.58
CA SER A 77 44.64 -12.46 -41.86
C SER A 77 43.97 -11.64 -42.93
N THR A 78 44.77 -11.35 -43.95
CA THR A 78 44.48 -10.59 -45.16
C THR A 78 43.49 -11.33 -46.05
N GLY A 79 42.37 -10.68 -46.35
CA GLY A 79 41.43 -11.08 -47.40
C GLY A 79 40.64 -9.88 -47.86
N THR A 80 40.94 -9.36 -49.05
CA THR A 80 40.17 -8.27 -49.67
C THR A 80 38.78 -8.78 -50.03
N VAL A 81 37.75 -8.33 -49.30
CA VAL A 81 36.34 -8.55 -49.66
C VAL A 81 35.70 -7.18 -49.93
N ILE A 82 35.22 -7.01 -51.16
CA ILE A 82 34.46 -5.86 -51.63
C ILE A 82 33.12 -5.81 -50.86
N PRO A 83 32.75 -4.72 -50.16
CA PRO A 83 31.48 -4.65 -49.45
C PRO A 83 30.33 -4.35 -50.42
N SER A 84 29.25 -5.14 -50.32
CA SER A 84 27.97 -4.86 -50.98
C SER A 84 27.36 -3.54 -50.48
N PRO A 85 26.83 -2.67 -51.35
CA PRO A 85 26.23 -1.40 -50.94
C PRO A 85 24.83 -1.67 -50.35
N GLY A 86 24.72 -1.72 -49.02
CA GLY A 86 23.43 -1.98 -48.38
C GLY A 86 23.33 -1.81 -46.86
N ARG A 87 24.36 -1.33 -46.16
CA ARG A 87 24.27 -1.05 -44.72
C ARG A 87 24.82 0.33 -44.40
N ALA A 88 23.98 1.17 -43.80
CA ALA A 88 24.31 2.50 -43.34
C ALA A 88 25.43 2.45 -42.29
N LEU A 89 26.66 2.73 -42.69
CA LEU A 89 27.87 2.77 -41.85
C LEU A 89 27.98 4.03 -40.97
N PHE A 90 26.91 4.84 -40.92
CA PHE A 90 26.82 6.07 -40.10
C PHE A 90 25.60 6.08 -39.16
N ALA A 91 25.01 4.92 -38.88
CA ALA A 91 23.99 4.84 -37.84
C ALA A 91 24.62 5.11 -36.47
N ARG A 92 24.24 6.26 -35.87
CA ARG A 92 24.56 6.66 -34.49
C ARG A 92 24.31 5.46 -33.56
N PRO A 93 25.21 5.13 -32.62
CA PRO A 93 24.96 4.02 -31.70
C PRO A 93 23.64 4.30 -30.98
N GLN A 94 22.67 3.39 -31.14
CA GLN A 94 21.47 3.41 -30.32
C GLN A 94 21.92 3.41 -28.86
N GLY A 95 21.46 4.41 -28.12
CA GLY A 95 21.73 4.51 -26.70
C GLY A 95 21.36 3.23 -25.96
N VAL A 96 21.91 3.09 -24.76
CA VAL A 96 21.57 2.12 -23.70
C VAL A 96 20.14 1.59 -23.90
N PRO A 97 19.90 0.26 -23.94
CA PRO A 97 18.59 -0.30 -24.25
C PRO A 97 17.55 0.36 -23.37
N THR A 98 16.68 1.17 -23.99
CA THR A 98 15.58 1.81 -23.30
C THR A 98 14.75 0.69 -22.71
N ARG A 99 14.73 0.58 -21.37
CA ARG A 99 13.90 -0.41 -20.68
C ARG A 99 12.47 -0.21 -21.21
N SER A 100 11.94 -1.22 -21.90
CA SER A 100 10.61 -1.12 -22.48
C SER A 100 9.58 -0.81 -21.37
N LEU A 101 8.71 0.16 -21.61
CA LEU A 101 7.55 0.48 -20.77
C LEU A 101 6.30 -0.30 -21.17
N ASP A 102 6.46 -1.39 -21.93
CA ASP A 102 5.34 -2.26 -22.30
C ASP A 102 4.73 -2.90 -21.05
N PRO A 103 3.40 -2.99 -20.94
CA PRO A 103 2.73 -3.61 -19.81
C PRO A 103 3.24 -5.02 -19.52
N ILE A 104 3.32 -5.38 -18.24
CA ILE A 104 3.61 -6.75 -17.81
C ILE A 104 2.28 -7.38 -17.36
N PRO A 105 1.87 -8.54 -17.91
CA PRO A 105 0.62 -9.17 -17.54
C PRO A 105 0.65 -9.67 -16.10
N TRP A 106 -0.50 -9.71 -15.44
CA TRP A 106 -0.63 -10.19 -14.06
C TRP A 106 -0.15 -11.64 -13.90
N THR A 107 -0.25 -12.46 -14.95
CA THR A 107 0.18 -13.87 -14.99
C THR A 107 1.67 -14.06 -14.78
N ALA A 108 2.47 -12.99 -14.87
CA ALA A 108 3.89 -13.02 -14.49
C ALA A 108 4.10 -13.11 -12.97
N TYR A 109 3.08 -12.78 -12.16
CA TYR A 109 3.18 -12.64 -10.70
C TYR A 109 2.19 -13.53 -9.93
N PHE A 110 1.01 -13.77 -10.49
CA PHE A 110 -0.02 -14.59 -9.85
C PHE A 110 -0.29 -15.87 -10.64
N GLU A 111 -0.65 -16.92 -9.90
CA GLU A 111 -0.99 -18.23 -10.46
C GLU A 111 -2.34 -18.20 -11.18
N ARG A 112 -3.31 -17.50 -10.62
CA ARG A 112 -4.67 -17.39 -11.17
C ARG A 112 -5.37 -16.11 -10.71
N GLU A 113 -6.45 -15.78 -11.39
CA GLU A 113 -7.46 -14.81 -10.94
C GLU A 113 -8.78 -15.54 -10.66
N LEU A 114 -9.57 -15.02 -9.72
CA LEU A 114 -10.86 -15.59 -9.33
C LEU A 114 -11.93 -14.49 -9.31
N PHE A 115 -13.10 -14.82 -9.84
CA PHE A 115 -14.32 -14.03 -9.75
C PHE A 115 -15.25 -14.71 -8.75
N LEU A 116 -15.47 -14.05 -7.61
CA LEU A 116 -16.09 -14.62 -6.43
C LEU A 116 -17.44 -13.91 -6.18
N PRO A 117 -18.55 -14.42 -6.72
CA PRO A 117 -19.86 -13.82 -6.50
C PRO A 117 -20.27 -13.96 -5.03
N SER A 118 -20.79 -12.88 -4.46
CA SER A 118 -21.42 -12.89 -3.14
C SER A 118 -22.66 -13.77 -3.14
N THR A 119 -23.07 -14.21 -1.95
CA THR A 119 -24.24 -15.09 -1.78
C THR A 119 -25.55 -14.45 -2.24
N ASP A 120 -25.66 -13.13 -2.12
CA ASP A 120 -26.80 -12.32 -2.57
C ASP A 120 -26.66 -11.83 -4.02
N GLY A 121 -25.52 -12.10 -4.68
CA GLY A 121 -25.24 -11.71 -6.05
C GLY A 121 -25.10 -10.21 -6.29
N THR A 122 -24.97 -9.39 -5.23
CA THR A 122 -24.84 -7.92 -5.33
C THR A 122 -23.44 -7.47 -5.71
N ILE A 123 -22.43 -8.29 -5.44
CA ILE A 123 -21.03 -8.00 -5.75
C ILE A 123 -20.34 -9.28 -6.25
N THR A 124 -19.49 -9.15 -7.25
CA THR A 124 -18.52 -10.18 -7.60
C THR A 124 -17.13 -9.67 -7.28
N HIS A 125 -16.54 -10.19 -6.20
CA HIS A 125 -15.20 -9.82 -5.81
C HIS A 125 -14.20 -10.40 -6.79
N HIS A 126 -13.22 -9.60 -7.18
CA HIS A 126 -12.11 -10.04 -8.00
C HIS A 126 -10.83 -10.13 -7.18
N VAL A 127 -10.15 -11.27 -7.25
CA VAL A 127 -8.89 -11.49 -6.55
C VAL A 127 -7.85 -12.13 -7.46
N TYR A 128 -6.59 -11.79 -7.24
CA TYR A 128 -5.46 -12.56 -7.75
C TYR A 128 -4.90 -13.47 -6.67
N LEU A 129 -4.61 -14.71 -7.01
CA LEU A 129 -4.16 -15.73 -6.08
C LEU A 129 -2.89 -16.40 -6.59
N THR A 130 -1.95 -16.55 -5.67
CA THR A 130 -0.91 -17.58 -5.71
C THR A 130 -1.11 -18.48 -4.51
N SER A 131 -1.34 -19.76 -4.71
CA SER A 131 -1.71 -20.68 -3.63
C SER A 131 -0.57 -20.87 -2.64
N PRO A 132 -0.86 -20.93 -1.33
CA PRO A 132 0.11 -21.35 -0.33
C PRO A 132 0.46 -22.83 -0.53
N ALA A 133 1.67 -23.21 -0.12
CA ALA A 133 2.07 -24.61 -0.14
C ALA A 133 1.15 -25.42 0.80
N PRO A 134 0.72 -26.62 0.37
CA PRO A 134 -0.11 -27.48 1.20
C PRO A 134 0.64 -27.89 2.48
N PRO A 135 -0.08 -28.32 3.53
CA PRO A 135 0.55 -28.97 4.68
C PRO A 135 1.38 -30.17 4.21
N THR A 136 2.68 -30.16 4.49
CA THR A 136 3.58 -31.26 4.14
C THR A 136 4.06 -31.97 5.40
N THR A 137 4.01 -33.29 5.38
CA THR A 137 4.56 -34.13 6.46
C THR A 137 6.09 -34.18 6.48
N THR A 138 6.75 -33.70 5.42
CA THR A 138 8.21 -33.70 5.26
C THR A 138 8.67 -32.41 4.55
N SER A 139 9.69 -31.73 5.10
CA SER A 139 10.32 -30.58 4.43
C SER A 139 11.45 -31.08 3.54
N PRO A 140 11.42 -30.84 2.21
CA PRO A 140 12.47 -31.31 1.31
C PRO A 140 13.82 -30.58 1.53
N LEU A 141 13.80 -29.40 2.16
CA LEU A 141 14.99 -28.59 2.44
C LEU A 141 15.61 -28.88 3.82
N ASN A 142 14.91 -29.59 4.70
CA ASN A 142 15.39 -29.95 6.03
C ASN A 142 14.76 -31.27 6.48
N PRO A 143 15.41 -32.42 6.23
CA PRO A 143 14.89 -33.74 6.62
C PRO A 143 14.74 -33.96 8.14
N GLY A 144 15.04 -32.94 8.98
CA GLY A 144 14.81 -32.93 10.43
C GLY A 144 13.79 -31.90 10.92
N SER A 145 13.18 -31.07 10.07
CA SER A 145 12.16 -30.12 10.53
C SER A 145 10.82 -30.82 10.75
N LYS A 146 10.14 -30.55 11.87
CA LYS A 146 8.80 -31.08 12.16
C LYS A 146 7.86 -30.81 10.97
N PRO A 147 6.93 -31.74 10.68
CA PRO A 147 5.86 -31.51 9.71
C PRO A 147 5.15 -30.19 10.01
N SER A 148 5.05 -29.31 9.01
CA SER A 148 4.15 -28.15 9.10
C SER A 148 2.73 -28.67 8.93
N SER A 149 2.04 -28.88 10.04
CA SER A 149 0.64 -29.33 10.05
C SER A 149 -0.33 -28.31 9.43
N THR A 150 0.12 -27.07 9.19
CA THR A 150 -0.72 -25.94 8.78
C THR A 150 -0.48 -25.43 7.36
N GLY A 151 0.49 -25.99 6.61
CA GLY A 151 0.89 -25.47 5.30
C GLY A 151 1.67 -24.15 5.40
N GLY A 152 1.87 -23.47 4.26
CA GLY A 152 2.45 -22.13 4.23
C GLY A 152 1.44 -21.03 4.58
N PRO A 153 1.89 -19.85 5.05
CA PRO A 153 0.98 -18.76 5.41
C PRO A 153 0.33 -18.15 4.16
N LEU A 154 -0.80 -17.49 4.35
CA LEU A 154 -1.45 -16.68 3.32
C LEU A 154 -1.30 -15.20 3.66
N PHE A 155 -0.57 -14.47 2.81
CA PHE A 155 -0.55 -13.01 2.85
C PHE A 155 -1.77 -12.50 2.08
N VAL A 156 -2.69 -11.85 2.79
CA VAL A 156 -3.89 -11.24 2.22
C VAL A 156 -3.65 -9.74 2.11
N THR A 157 -3.72 -9.20 0.90
CA THR A 157 -3.32 -7.82 0.62
C THR A 157 -4.50 -6.96 0.19
N HIS A 158 -4.56 -5.73 0.72
CA HIS A 158 -5.55 -4.72 0.36
C HIS A 158 -4.88 -3.42 -0.06
N HIS A 159 -5.22 -2.94 -1.26
CA HIS A 159 -4.62 -1.74 -1.85
C HIS A 159 -5.22 -0.44 -1.29
N GLY A 160 -4.51 0.67 -1.52
CA GLY A 160 -4.97 2.02 -1.23
C GLY A 160 -6.02 2.52 -2.24
N ALA A 161 -6.72 3.61 -1.90
CA ALA A 161 -7.77 4.15 -2.76
C ALA A 161 -7.23 4.60 -4.13
N GLY A 162 -7.94 4.29 -5.21
CA GLY A 162 -7.52 4.57 -6.59
C GLY A 162 -6.42 3.65 -7.14
N SER A 163 -6.02 2.62 -6.38
CA SER A 163 -5.11 1.56 -6.83
C SER A 163 -5.87 0.26 -7.18
N SER A 164 -5.18 -0.86 -7.28
CA SER A 164 -5.74 -2.19 -7.52
C SER A 164 -4.92 -3.27 -6.82
N ALA A 165 -5.44 -4.51 -6.84
CA ALA A 165 -4.74 -5.70 -6.34
C ALA A 165 -3.34 -5.87 -6.95
N LEU A 166 -3.13 -5.40 -8.19
CA LEU A 166 -1.85 -5.53 -8.89
C LEU A 166 -0.74 -4.64 -8.30
N SER A 167 -1.06 -3.68 -7.44
CA SER A 167 -0.03 -2.95 -6.67
C SER A 167 0.81 -3.87 -5.78
N PHE A 168 0.28 -5.03 -5.38
CA PHE A 168 1.00 -6.03 -4.59
C PHE A 168 1.72 -7.09 -5.43
N ALA A 169 1.66 -7.03 -6.77
CA ALA A 169 2.19 -8.09 -7.64
C ALA A 169 3.70 -8.33 -7.42
N VAL A 170 4.50 -7.27 -7.48
CA VAL A 170 5.96 -7.37 -7.32
C VAL A 170 6.31 -7.76 -5.88
N LEU A 171 5.67 -7.15 -4.89
CA LEU A 171 5.85 -7.51 -3.48
C LEU A 171 5.53 -8.99 -3.21
N GLY A 172 4.44 -9.52 -3.78
CA GLY A 172 4.07 -10.92 -3.64
C GLY A 172 5.14 -11.88 -4.18
N SER A 173 5.76 -11.54 -5.32
CA SER A 173 6.90 -12.29 -5.86
C SER A 173 8.12 -12.23 -4.94
N GLU A 174 8.47 -11.05 -4.41
CA GLU A 174 9.59 -10.89 -3.49
C GLU A 174 9.38 -11.63 -2.15
N ILE A 175 8.15 -11.67 -1.64
CA ILE A 175 7.79 -12.50 -0.47
C ILE A 175 8.06 -13.97 -0.79
N ARG A 176 7.59 -14.47 -1.95
CA ARG A 176 7.75 -15.89 -2.33
C ARG A 176 9.19 -16.29 -2.62
N LYS A 177 10.03 -15.39 -3.13
CA LYS A 177 11.49 -15.66 -3.25
C LYS A 177 12.12 -15.98 -1.89
N ARG A 178 11.63 -15.36 -0.81
CA ARG A 178 12.15 -15.50 0.55
C ARG A 178 11.41 -16.55 1.38
N LEU A 179 10.15 -16.79 1.07
CA LEU A 179 9.26 -17.75 1.69
C LEU A 179 8.47 -18.50 0.60
N PRO A 180 9.07 -19.52 -0.05
CA PRO A 180 8.47 -20.20 -1.20
C PRO A 180 7.11 -20.86 -0.90
N SER A 181 6.85 -21.19 0.37
CA SER A 181 5.59 -21.75 0.83
C SER A 181 4.45 -20.74 0.96
N ALA A 182 4.73 -19.43 0.93
CA ALA A 182 3.72 -18.41 1.11
C ALA A 182 2.74 -18.35 -0.07
N GLY A 183 1.45 -18.24 0.28
CA GLY A 183 0.40 -17.83 -0.65
C GLY A 183 0.22 -16.32 -0.63
N ILE A 184 -0.25 -15.75 -1.74
CA ILE A 184 -0.58 -14.33 -1.88
C ILE A 184 -2.02 -14.25 -2.39
N LEU A 185 -2.90 -13.57 -1.64
CA LEU A 185 -4.27 -13.27 -2.05
C LEU A 185 -4.43 -11.75 -2.10
N SER A 186 -4.53 -11.19 -3.31
CA SER A 186 -4.66 -9.74 -3.50
C SER A 186 -6.04 -9.39 -4.05
N LEU A 187 -6.78 -8.58 -3.31
CA LEU A 187 -8.16 -8.20 -3.61
C LEU A 187 -8.22 -6.89 -4.40
N ASP A 188 -9.03 -6.86 -5.45
CA ASP A 188 -9.54 -5.60 -5.99
C ASP A 188 -10.73 -5.15 -5.14
N ALA A 189 -10.61 -4.03 -4.45
CA ALA A 189 -11.70 -3.50 -3.63
C ALA A 189 -12.91 -3.14 -4.52
N ARG A 190 -14.10 -3.08 -3.93
CA ARG A 190 -15.28 -2.54 -4.65
C ARG A 190 -14.99 -1.18 -5.27
N GLY A 191 -15.52 -0.96 -6.48
CA GLY A 191 -15.24 0.25 -7.27
C GLY A 191 -13.81 0.35 -7.80
N HIS A 192 -12.99 -0.70 -7.67
CA HIS A 192 -11.62 -0.78 -8.15
C HIS A 192 -11.38 -2.07 -8.95
N GLY A 193 -10.34 -2.05 -9.78
CA GLY A 193 -9.89 -3.19 -10.59
C GLY A 193 -11.02 -3.89 -11.35
N LEU A 194 -11.12 -5.22 -11.20
CA LEU A 194 -12.15 -6.00 -11.89
C LEU A 194 -13.33 -6.42 -10.99
N THR A 195 -13.40 -5.93 -9.76
CA THR A 195 -14.56 -6.16 -8.88
C THR A 195 -15.78 -5.44 -9.44
N THR A 196 -16.88 -6.18 -9.62
CA THR A 196 -18.12 -5.66 -10.20
C THR A 196 -19.24 -5.61 -9.18
N LEU A 197 -20.08 -4.60 -9.30
CA LEU A 197 -21.29 -4.42 -8.50
C LEU A 197 -22.50 -4.59 -9.41
N THR A 198 -23.43 -5.44 -8.99
CA THR A 198 -24.73 -5.60 -9.61
C THR A 198 -25.63 -4.55 -8.98
N ALA A 199 -25.61 -3.33 -9.51
CA ALA A 199 -26.38 -2.22 -8.95
C ALA A 199 -27.90 -2.51 -9.10
N PRO A 200 -28.67 -2.56 -8.01
CA PRO A 200 -30.13 -2.56 -8.12
C PRO A 200 -30.67 -1.17 -8.50
N ASN A 201 -29.89 -0.10 -8.32
CA ASN A 201 -30.30 1.27 -8.63
C ASN A 201 -29.12 2.15 -9.12
N PRO A 202 -29.22 2.81 -10.30
CA PRO A 202 -28.16 3.69 -10.82
C PRO A 202 -27.90 4.97 -10.00
N ASN A 203 -28.81 5.32 -9.10
CA ASN A 203 -28.80 6.60 -8.38
C ASN A 203 -28.21 6.51 -6.97
N GLU A 204 -27.89 5.32 -6.47
CA GLU A 204 -27.26 5.18 -5.15
C GLU A 204 -25.73 5.12 -5.29
N PRO A 205 -24.99 5.95 -4.52
CA PRO A 205 -23.54 5.90 -4.53
C PRO A 205 -23.07 4.53 -4.00
N THR A 206 -22.00 4.02 -4.58
CA THR A 206 -21.35 2.82 -4.05
C THR A 206 -20.91 3.06 -2.62
N ASP A 207 -21.42 2.27 -1.68
CA ASP A 207 -20.97 2.33 -0.29
C ASP A 207 -19.52 1.85 -0.18
N LEU A 208 -18.63 2.77 0.19
CA LEU A 208 -17.20 2.56 0.42
C LEU A 208 -16.82 2.81 1.88
N SER A 209 -17.76 2.68 2.82
CA SER A 209 -17.47 2.78 4.25
C SER A 209 -16.54 1.65 4.73
N LEU A 210 -15.76 1.89 5.81
CA LEU A 210 -14.86 0.87 6.37
C LEU A 210 -15.57 -0.44 6.76
N PRO A 211 -16.75 -0.44 7.39
CA PRO A 211 -17.44 -1.68 7.71
C PRO A 211 -17.73 -2.52 6.46
N THR A 212 -18.16 -1.86 5.38
CA THR A 212 -18.45 -2.53 4.10
C THR A 212 -17.17 -3.06 3.44
N LEU A 213 -16.11 -2.26 3.38
CA LEU A 213 -14.82 -2.70 2.80
C LEU A 213 -14.17 -3.85 3.59
N SER A 214 -14.26 -3.82 4.92
CA SER A 214 -13.73 -4.90 5.76
C SER A 214 -14.57 -6.18 5.67
N GLN A 215 -15.89 -6.06 5.53
CA GLN A 215 -16.77 -7.19 5.24
C GLN A 215 -16.47 -7.80 3.87
N ASP A 216 -16.26 -6.98 2.84
CA ASP A 216 -15.86 -7.44 1.51
C ASP A 216 -14.53 -8.22 1.55
N LEU A 217 -13.54 -7.73 2.29
CA LEU A 217 -12.26 -8.42 2.46
C LEU A 217 -12.45 -9.77 3.16
N CYS A 218 -13.26 -9.83 4.23
CA CYS A 218 -13.60 -11.09 4.90
C CYS A 218 -14.28 -12.07 3.92
N ASN A 219 -15.28 -11.60 3.17
CA ASN A 219 -16.01 -12.40 2.19
C ASN A 219 -15.08 -12.95 1.10
N ALA A 220 -14.17 -12.12 0.57
CA ALA A 220 -13.20 -12.53 -0.42
C ALA A 220 -12.29 -13.67 0.09
N ILE A 221 -11.83 -13.61 1.34
CA ILE A 221 -11.05 -14.68 1.98
C ILE A 221 -11.85 -15.98 2.05
N LEU A 222 -13.09 -15.92 2.57
CA LEU A 222 -13.94 -17.09 2.75
C LEU A 222 -14.35 -17.73 1.41
N LEU A 223 -14.72 -16.90 0.44
CA LEU A 223 -15.10 -17.34 -0.90
C LEU A 223 -13.90 -17.93 -1.66
N THR A 224 -12.70 -17.38 -1.48
CA THR A 224 -11.47 -17.96 -2.04
C THR A 224 -11.24 -19.36 -1.49
N ALA A 225 -11.32 -19.54 -0.17
CA ALA A 225 -11.14 -20.84 0.47
C ALA A 225 -12.13 -21.88 -0.04
N LYS A 226 -13.39 -21.48 -0.22
CA LYS A 226 -14.44 -22.32 -0.83
C LYS A 226 -14.12 -22.66 -2.28
N ALA A 227 -13.77 -21.67 -3.11
CA ALA A 227 -13.46 -21.87 -4.53
C ALA A 227 -12.25 -22.79 -4.73
N MET A 228 -11.26 -22.69 -3.84
CA MET A 228 -10.04 -23.50 -3.88
C MET A 228 -10.19 -24.84 -3.15
N SER A 229 -11.35 -25.14 -2.58
CA SER A 229 -11.61 -26.35 -1.79
C SER A 229 -10.57 -26.57 -0.68
N TRP A 230 -10.17 -25.49 0.00
CA TRP A 230 -9.23 -25.59 1.10
C TRP A 230 -9.89 -26.29 2.29
N PRO A 231 -9.24 -27.33 2.88
CA PRO A 231 -9.80 -28.01 4.06
C PRO A 231 -9.84 -27.06 5.28
N GLU A 232 -8.87 -26.17 5.36
CA GLU A 232 -8.77 -25.11 6.37
C GLU A 232 -8.12 -23.88 5.74
N ILE A 233 -8.49 -22.69 6.22
CA ILE A 233 -7.87 -21.45 5.79
C ILE A 233 -6.48 -21.36 6.43
N PRO A 234 -5.41 -21.17 5.64
CA PRO A 234 -4.05 -21.07 6.17
C PRO A 234 -3.90 -19.92 7.17
N PRO A 235 -2.86 -19.94 8.03
CA PRO A 235 -2.57 -18.81 8.91
C PRO A 235 -2.39 -17.51 8.12
N LEU A 236 -3.08 -16.46 8.55
CA LEU A 236 -3.17 -15.20 7.82
C LEU A 236 -2.16 -14.17 8.31
N ILE A 237 -1.56 -13.46 7.36
CA ILE A 237 -0.95 -12.15 7.56
C ILE A 237 -1.73 -11.16 6.69
N LEU A 238 -2.39 -10.17 7.30
CA LEU A 238 -3.05 -9.11 6.54
C LEU A 238 -2.06 -7.99 6.23
N VAL A 239 -2.07 -7.44 5.02
CA VAL A 239 -1.20 -6.32 4.63
C VAL A 239 -2.04 -5.29 3.90
N GLY A 240 -2.08 -4.07 4.41
CA GLY A 240 -2.90 -3.01 3.85
C GLY A 240 -2.12 -1.74 3.61
N HIS A 241 -2.24 -1.15 2.43
CA HIS A 241 -1.66 0.15 2.10
C HIS A 241 -2.69 1.27 2.17
N SER A 242 -2.38 2.38 2.83
CA SER A 242 -3.25 3.56 2.93
C SER A 242 -4.68 3.19 3.37
N LEU A 243 -5.72 3.43 2.55
CA LEU A 243 -7.08 2.91 2.77
C LEU A 243 -7.10 1.42 3.15
N GLY A 244 -6.36 0.59 2.41
CA GLY A 244 -6.26 -0.84 2.72
C GLY A 244 -5.67 -1.12 4.10
N GLY A 245 -4.79 -0.26 4.61
CA GLY A 245 -4.27 -0.30 5.97
C GLY A 245 -5.38 -0.12 7.02
N ALA A 246 -6.30 0.81 6.76
CA ALA A 246 -7.48 0.97 7.58
C ALA A 246 -8.44 -0.23 7.50
N VAL A 247 -8.65 -0.78 6.30
CA VAL A 247 -9.52 -1.95 6.09
C VAL A 247 -9.00 -3.18 6.83
N VAL A 248 -7.71 -3.52 6.71
CA VAL A 248 -7.14 -4.68 7.43
C VAL A 248 -7.14 -4.47 8.94
N THR A 249 -6.99 -3.23 9.40
CA THR A 249 -7.10 -2.88 10.82
C THR A 249 -8.53 -3.06 11.32
N GLU A 250 -9.54 -2.62 10.57
CA GLU A 250 -10.95 -2.83 10.89
C GLU A 250 -11.28 -4.33 10.95
N LEU A 251 -10.85 -5.10 9.96
CA LEU A 251 -11.05 -6.56 9.92
C LEU A 251 -10.41 -7.28 11.11
N ALA A 252 -9.21 -6.85 11.52
CA ALA A 252 -8.52 -7.42 12.68
C ALA A 252 -9.13 -6.98 14.03
N TYR A 253 -9.78 -5.82 14.06
CA TYR A 253 -10.39 -5.26 15.27
C TYR A 253 -11.82 -5.77 15.51
N GLN A 254 -12.61 -5.93 14.44
CA GLN A 254 -13.99 -6.42 14.50
C GLN A 254 -14.05 -7.95 14.54
N PRO A 255 -15.12 -8.53 15.11
CA PRO A 255 -15.31 -9.99 15.16
C PRO A 255 -15.85 -10.53 13.81
N LEU A 256 -15.24 -10.12 12.69
CA LEU A 256 -15.67 -10.49 11.34
C LEU A 256 -15.04 -11.79 10.85
N LEU A 257 -13.76 -12.04 11.17
CA LEU A 257 -13.13 -13.32 10.85
C LEU A 257 -13.71 -14.43 11.74
N PRO A 258 -14.02 -15.61 11.20
CA PRO A 258 -14.36 -16.77 12.00
C PRO A 258 -13.26 -17.10 13.03
N PRO A 259 -13.60 -17.50 14.27
CA PRO A 259 -12.61 -17.85 15.30
C PRO A 259 -11.67 -19.01 14.92
N SER A 260 -12.04 -19.83 13.92
CA SER A 260 -11.20 -20.89 13.38
C SER A 260 -10.04 -20.37 12.53
N ILE A 261 -10.09 -19.14 12.05
CA ILE A 261 -9.02 -18.56 11.23
C ILE A 261 -7.93 -18.00 12.14
N SER A 262 -6.71 -18.52 11.97
CA SER A 262 -5.54 -18.06 12.71
C SER A 262 -4.97 -16.79 12.10
N LEU A 263 -5.31 -15.62 12.66
CA LEU A 263 -4.69 -14.34 12.30
C LEU A 263 -3.37 -14.16 13.06
N LEU A 264 -2.24 -14.36 12.38
CA LEU A 264 -0.91 -14.23 12.97
C LEU A 264 -0.52 -12.77 13.19
N GLY A 265 -0.92 -11.88 12.28
CA GLY A 265 -0.61 -10.46 12.38
C GLY A 265 -1.16 -9.65 11.21
N TYR A 266 -1.08 -8.32 11.35
CA TYR A 266 -1.42 -7.38 10.29
C TYR A 266 -0.39 -6.25 10.19
N ALA A 267 -0.11 -5.84 8.95
CA ALA A 267 0.82 -4.79 8.60
C ALA A 267 0.09 -3.65 7.89
N VAL A 268 0.34 -2.43 8.38
CA VAL A 268 -0.21 -1.19 7.83
C VAL A 268 0.93 -0.44 7.13
N LEU A 269 0.73 -0.08 5.87
CA LEU A 269 1.72 0.59 5.03
C LEU A 269 1.30 2.04 4.78
N ASP A 270 2.18 2.96 5.16
CA ASP A 270 2.15 4.39 4.87
C ASP A 270 0.82 5.09 5.17
N VAL A 271 0.34 4.90 6.40
CA VAL A 271 -0.79 5.64 6.94
C VAL A 271 -0.71 5.76 8.46
N VAL A 272 -0.89 6.98 8.93
CA VAL A 272 -1.10 7.35 10.34
C VAL A 272 -2.33 8.22 10.40
N GLU A 273 -3.20 8.05 11.41
CA GLU A 273 -4.47 8.78 11.50
C GLU A 273 -4.31 10.30 11.36
N GLY A 274 -3.41 10.89 12.15
CA GLY A 274 -3.17 12.33 12.14
C GLY A 274 -2.73 12.85 10.77
N SER A 275 -1.66 12.29 10.19
CA SER A 275 -1.15 12.73 8.90
C SER A 275 -2.11 12.44 7.75
N ALA A 276 -2.86 11.34 7.81
CA ALA A 276 -3.88 11.01 6.82
C ALA A 276 -5.00 12.05 6.80
N LEU A 277 -5.52 12.44 7.98
CA LEU A 277 -6.57 13.45 8.08
C LEU A 277 -6.10 14.84 7.61
N ASP A 278 -4.84 15.19 7.90
CA ASP A 278 -4.24 16.43 7.40
C ASP A 278 -4.09 16.40 5.87
N ALA A 279 -3.65 15.27 5.31
CA ALA A 279 -3.48 15.08 3.86
C ALA A 279 -4.81 15.13 3.08
N LEU A 280 -5.95 14.82 3.71
CA LEU A 280 -7.27 14.94 3.04
C LEU A 280 -7.58 16.37 2.58
N GLN A 281 -7.02 17.39 3.24
CA GLN A 281 -7.26 18.80 2.90
C GLN A 281 -6.68 19.16 1.53
N SER A 282 -5.56 18.55 1.14
CA SER A 282 -4.88 18.79 -0.14
C SER A 282 -5.25 17.78 -1.23
N MET A 283 -6.04 16.75 -0.89
CA MET A 283 -6.34 15.66 -1.83
C MET A 283 -7.11 16.13 -3.07
N GLN A 284 -8.01 17.11 -2.94
CA GLN A 284 -8.72 17.68 -4.10
C GLN A 284 -7.77 18.41 -5.05
N THR A 285 -6.80 19.14 -4.50
CA THR A 285 -5.73 19.77 -5.29
C THR A 285 -4.88 18.72 -5.99
N TYR A 286 -4.49 17.65 -5.30
CA TYR A 286 -3.75 16.54 -5.92
C TYR A 286 -4.56 15.91 -7.07
N LEU A 287 -5.84 15.62 -6.87
CA LEU A 287 -6.70 15.04 -7.90
C LEU A 287 -6.85 15.94 -9.13
N SER A 288 -6.88 17.26 -8.97
CA SER A 288 -6.99 18.20 -10.08
C SER A 288 -5.74 18.25 -10.96
N THR A 289 -4.56 17.91 -10.41
CA THR A 289 -3.31 17.82 -11.18
C THR A 289 -3.19 16.56 -12.04
N ARG A 290 -4.04 15.54 -11.80
CA ARG A 290 -3.98 14.28 -12.56
C ARG A 290 -4.45 14.50 -14.00
N PRO A 291 -3.77 13.91 -15.00
CA PRO A 291 -4.28 13.90 -16.37
C PRO A 291 -5.69 13.32 -16.40
N GLN A 292 -6.60 13.94 -17.15
CA GLN A 292 -7.97 13.44 -17.33
C GLN A 292 -8.06 12.15 -18.16
N GLY A 293 -6.92 11.59 -18.58
CA GLY A 293 -6.78 10.41 -19.39
C GLY A 293 -5.47 10.41 -20.16
N PHE A 294 -5.25 9.34 -20.92
CA PHE A 294 -4.04 9.07 -21.69
C PHE A 294 -4.40 8.64 -23.12
N HIS A 295 -3.49 8.87 -24.07
CA HIS A 295 -3.62 8.41 -25.45
C HIS A 295 -3.32 6.91 -25.57
N SER A 296 -2.44 6.40 -24.71
CA SER A 296 -2.09 4.98 -24.64
C SER A 296 -1.85 4.53 -23.21
N LEU A 297 -1.94 3.23 -22.98
CA LEU A 297 -1.57 2.61 -21.70
C LEU A 297 -0.11 2.89 -21.32
N LYS A 298 0.79 2.91 -22.32
CA LYS A 298 2.21 3.21 -22.16
C LYS A 298 2.44 4.63 -21.63
N GLU A 299 1.70 5.62 -22.14
CA GLU A 299 1.75 7.00 -21.63
C GLU A 299 1.27 7.07 -20.17
N GLY A 300 0.25 6.28 -19.82
CA GLY A 300 -0.19 6.13 -18.43
C GLY A 300 0.92 5.60 -17.52
N ILE A 301 1.61 4.53 -17.92
CA ILE A 301 2.75 3.95 -17.19
C ILE A 301 3.88 4.98 -17.06
N GLU A 302 4.24 5.63 -18.17
CA GLU A 302 5.29 6.65 -18.20
C GLU A 302 4.98 7.82 -17.26
N TRP A 303 3.73 8.28 -17.22
CA TRP A 303 3.31 9.36 -16.33
C TRP A 303 3.53 8.99 -14.85
N HIS A 304 3.15 7.77 -14.42
CA HIS A 304 3.33 7.34 -13.03
C HIS A 304 4.81 7.26 -12.62
N VAL A 305 5.67 6.82 -13.54
CA VAL A 305 7.12 6.74 -13.30
C VAL A 305 7.73 8.15 -13.26
N ARG A 306 7.37 9.01 -14.20
CA ARG A 306 7.91 10.38 -14.31
C ARG A 306 7.43 11.29 -13.19
N SER A 307 6.17 11.18 -12.78
CA SER A 307 5.61 11.90 -11.62
C SER A 307 6.16 11.37 -10.29
N ARG A 308 6.88 10.24 -10.31
CA ARG A 308 7.35 9.51 -9.13
C ARG A 308 6.22 9.06 -8.20
N THR A 309 4.99 8.97 -8.71
CA THR A 309 3.86 8.34 -8.00
C THR A 309 4.16 6.87 -7.75
N ILE A 310 4.74 6.18 -8.74
CA ILE A 310 5.32 4.85 -8.60
C ILE A 310 6.75 4.92 -9.13
N ARG A 311 7.73 4.82 -8.23
CA ARG A 311 9.15 4.99 -8.57
C ARG A 311 9.73 3.77 -9.26
N ASN A 312 9.18 2.59 -8.97
CA ASN A 312 9.62 1.34 -9.56
C ASN A 312 8.94 1.08 -10.92
N SER A 313 9.72 1.18 -12.00
CA SER A 313 9.22 0.94 -13.37
C SER A 313 8.62 -0.46 -13.57
N VAL A 314 9.13 -1.49 -12.89
CA VAL A 314 8.59 -2.86 -13.00
C VAL A 314 7.22 -2.93 -12.36
N SER A 315 7.05 -2.32 -11.17
CA SER A 315 5.76 -2.25 -10.49
C SER A 315 4.75 -1.44 -11.30
N ALA A 316 5.14 -0.26 -11.80
CA ALA A 316 4.26 0.57 -12.63
C ALA A 316 3.75 -0.17 -13.87
N ARG A 317 4.60 -0.96 -14.54
CA ARG A 317 4.22 -1.72 -15.74
C ARG A 317 3.20 -2.84 -15.48
N VAL A 318 3.09 -3.34 -14.25
CA VAL A 318 2.09 -4.35 -13.88
C VAL A 318 0.85 -3.72 -13.23
N SER A 319 1.01 -2.70 -12.38
CA SER A 319 -0.09 -2.16 -11.57
C SER A 319 -0.92 -1.10 -12.29
N VAL A 320 -0.29 -0.21 -13.07
CA VAL A 320 -0.97 0.90 -13.76
C VAL A 320 -2.02 0.44 -14.78
N PRO A 321 -1.83 -0.64 -15.55
CA PRO A 321 -2.84 -1.11 -16.49
C PRO A 321 -4.23 -1.33 -15.87
N ALA A 322 -4.29 -1.86 -14.66
CA ALA A 322 -5.55 -2.07 -13.96
C ALA A 322 -6.21 -0.76 -13.49
N LEU A 323 -5.49 0.36 -13.46
CA LEU A 323 -6.02 1.66 -13.07
C LEU A 323 -6.70 2.39 -14.22
N LEU A 324 -6.55 1.89 -15.45
CA LEU A 324 -7.06 2.51 -16.66
C LEU A 324 -8.10 1.63 -17.35
N VAL A 325 -9.03 2.28 -18.05
CA VAL A 325 -10.06 1.64 -18.88
C VAL A 325 -10.09 2.32 -20.25
N ASP A 326 -10.15 1.52 -21.30
CA ASP A 326 -10.33 2.01 -22.66
C ASP A 326 -11.81 2.27 -22.94
N THR A 327 -12.15 3.55 -23.10
CA THR A 327 -13.51 4.01 -23.35
C THR A 327 -13.97 3.81 -24.80
N THR A 328 -13.07 3.47 -25.73
CA THR A 328 -13.44 3.22 -27.13
C THR A 328 -14.06 1.84 -27.30
N THR A 329 -13.49 0.83 -26.65
CA THR A 329 -13.92 -0.57 -26.72
C THR A 329 -15.31 -0.80 -26.11
N THR A 330 -15.71 -0.03 -25.10
CA THR A 330 -17.04 -0.13 -24.47
C THR A 330 -18.19 0.24 -25.43
N THR A 331 -17.90 0.92 -26.53
CA THR A 331 -18.91 1.34 -27.52
C THR A 331 -19.31 0.23 -28.49
N THR A 332 -18.55 -0.87 -28.59
CA THR A 332 -18.71 -1.85 -29.68
C THR A 332 -19.38 -3.18 -29.27
N THR A 333 -19.58 -3.44 -27.97
CA THR A 333 -20.08 -4.75 -27.48
C THR A 333 -21.50 -4.73 -26.91
N THR A 334 -22.21 -3.58 -26.93
CA THR A 334 -23.61 -3.51 -26.47
C THR A 334 -24.57 -3.39 -27.65
N THR A 335 -24.75 -4.48 -28.41
CA THR A 335 -26.01 -4.72 -29.13
C THR A 335 -27.09 -5.08 -28.11
N GLY A 336 -27.93 -4.12 -27.76
CA GLY A 336 -29.18 -4.37 -27.04
C GLY A 336 -29.41 -3.47 -25.83
N THR A 337 -30.14 -2.37 -26.05
CA THR A 337 -30.96 -1.66 -25.06
C THR A 337 -30.28 -1.18 -23.77
N GLN A 338 -29.75 0.05 -23.79
CA GLN A 338 -30.21 1.17 -22.97
C GLN A 338 -29.30 2.39 -23.20
N GLN A 339 -29.78 3.32 -24.02
CA GLN A 339 -29.23 4.67 -24.12
C GLN A 339 -29.60 5.43 -22.85
N GLN A 340 -28.68 5.51 -21.88
CA GLN A 340 -28.66 6.67 -20.99
C GLN A 340 -27.61 7.64 -21.52
N GLN A 341 -28.11 8.80 -21.93
CA GLN A 341 -27.36 9.95 -22.39
C GLN A 341 -26.38 10.42 -21.29
N ARG A 342 -25.17 9.83 -21.24
CA ARG A 342 -24.02 10.66 -20.88
C ARG A 342 -23.82 11.57 -22.07
N GLN A 343 -24.19 12.85 -21.93
CA GLN A 343 -23.83 13.89 -22.88
C GLN A 343 -22.32 13.79 -23.09
N GLN A 344 -21.92 13.13 -24.18
CA GLN A 344 -20.58 13.26 -24.72
C GLN A 344 -20.50 14.73 -25.13
N GLN A 345 -19.94 15.55 -24.25
CA GLN A 345 -19.41 16.84 -24.66
C GLN A 345 -18.46 16.52 -25.80
N GLN A 346 -18.87 16.88 -27.02
CA GLN A 346 -18.01 16.74 -28.19
C GLN A 346 -16.67 17.40 -27.82
N PRO A 347 -15.54 16.69 -27.98
CA PRO A 347 -14.25 17.31 -27.69
C PRO A 347 -14.18 18.61 -28.50
N PRO A 348 -13.71 19.73 -27.89
CA PRO A 348 -13.55 20.97 -28.62
C PRO A 348 -12.74 20.71 -29.89
N PRO A 349 -13.11 21.34 -31.03
CA PRO A 349 -12.47 21.05 -32.31
C PRO A 349 -10.96 21.23 -32.19
N GLY A 350 -10.20 20.17 -32.50
CA GLY A 350 -8.73 20.17 -32.48
C GLY A 350 -8.05 19.39 -31.35
N LYS A 351 -8.77 18.79 -30.38
CA LYS A 351 -8.14 17.91 -29.36
C LYS A 351 -8.31 16.44 -29.71
N VAL A 352 -7.18 15.72 -29.79
CA VAL A 352 -7.16 14.25 -29.94
C VAL A 352 -7.85 13.61 -28.72
N PRO A 353 -8.85 12.73 -28.90
CA PRO A 353 -9.50 12.06 -27.79
C PRO A 353 -8.49 11.19 -27.02
N LYS A 354 -8.59 11.22 -25.69
CA LYS A 354 -7.78 10.38 -24.79
C LYS A 354 -8.63 9.17 -24.37
N PRO A 355 -8.51 8.02 -25.06
CA PRO A 355 -9.41 6.88 -24.88
C PRO A 355 -9.22 6.18 -23.53
N TRP A 356 -8.02 6.23 -22.95
CA TRP A 356 -7.73 5.64 -21.65
C TRP A 356 -8.10 6.59 -20.53
N LYS A 357 -9.07 6.18 -19.70
CA LYS A 357 -9.55 6.94 -18.54
C LYS A 357 -9.23 6.22 -17.25
N TRP A 358 -9.19 6.95 -16.15
CA TRP A 358 -9.10 6.35 -14.83
C TRP A 358 -10.32 5.47 -14.58
N ARG A 359 -10.05 4.25 -14.10
CA ARG A 359 -11.08 3.26 -13.80
C ARG A 359 -11.96 3.69 -12.64
N THR A 360 -11.34 4.20 -11.58
CA THR A 360 -12.02 4.66 -10.37
C THR A 360 -12.10 6.17 -10.35
N ASP A 361 -13.31 6.70 -10.24
CA ASP A 361 -13.52 8.11 -9.91
C ASP A 361 -13.26 8.32 -8.41
N LEU A 362 -12.01 8.59 -8.06
CA LEU A 362 -11.60 8.74 -6.67
C LEU A 362 -12.30 9.94 -6.01
N SER A 363 -12.67 10.98 -6.77
CA SER A 363 -13.35 12.16 -6.23
C SER A 363 -14.73 11.83 -5.67
N SER A 364 -15.46 10.92 -6.32
CA SER A 364 -16.77 10.44 -5.87
C SER A 364 -16.74 9.76 -4.49
N THR A 365 -15.55 9.32 -4.05
CA THR A 365 -15.36 8.60 -2.78
C THR A 365 -15.11 9.54 -1.60
N GLN A 366 -15.00 10.85 -1.83
CA GLN A 366 -14.73 11.86 -0.81
C GLN A 366 -15.61 11.76 0.45
N PRO A 367 -16.93 11.48 0.35
CA PRO A 367 -17.78 11.37 1.54
C PRO A 367 -17.31 10.34 2.57
N PHE A 368 -16.51 9.35 2.16
CA PHE A 368 -16.05 8.27 3.03
C PHE A 368 -14.66 8.49 3.62
N TRP A 369 -13.85 9.40 3.05
CA TRP A 369 -12.42 9.55 3.37
C TRP A 369 -12.14 9.75 4.84
N GLN A 370 -12.88 10.66 5.48
CA GLN A 370 -12.70 10.93 6.90
C GLN A 370 -13.03 9.69 7.76
N GLY A 371 -14.09 8.96 7.39
CA GLY A 371 -14.50 7.73 8.06
C GLY A 371 -13.49 6.59 7.90
N TRP A 372 -12.56 6.66 6.95
CA TRP A 372 -11.50 5.67 6.78
C TRP A 372 -10.38 5.79 7.81
N PHE A 373 -10.14 6.98 8.34
CA PHE A 373 -8.96 7.21 9.18
C PHE A 373 -9.30 7.56 10.64
N ILE A 374 -10.50 8.07 10.92
CA ILE A 374 -10.92 8.35 12.30
C ILE A 374 -10.86 7.09 13.17
N GLY A 375 -10.11 7.17 14.27
CA GLY A 375 -9.89 6.11 15.24
C GLY A 375 -9.02 4.96 14.73
N LEU A 376 -8.32 5.13 13.61
CA LEU A 376 -7.43 4.12 13.05
C LEU A 376 -6.32 3.74 14.04
N SER A 377 -5.66 4.72 14.65
CA SER A 377 -4.52 4.47 15.56
C SER A 377 -4.96 3.72 16.81
N LYS A 378 -6.11 4.11 17.37
CA LYS A 378 -6.73 3.42 18.50
C LYS A 378 -7.11 1.98 18.16
N LYS A 379 -7.72 1.74 16.99
CA LYS A 379 -8.09 0.38 16.54
C LYS A 379 -6.85 -0.47 16.26
N PHE A 380 -5.83 0.10 15.63
CA PHE A 380 -4.57 -0.56 15.33
C PHE A 380 -3.87 -1.04 16.61
N LEU A 381 -3.85 -0.21 17.67
CA LEU A 381 -3.27 -0.56 18.97
C LEU A 381 -4.22 -1.39 19.85
N GLY A 382 -5.51 -1.42 19.53
CA GLY A 382 -6.55 -2.06 20.30
C GLY A 382 -6.39 -3.57 20.41
N GLN A 383 -6.93 -4.15 21.47
CA GLN A 383 -7.19 -5.58 21.54
C GLN A 383 -8.56 -5.78 20.88
N GLY A 384 -8.61 -6.51 19.76
CA GLY A 384 -9.84 -6.72 18.99
C GLY A 384 -11.00 -7.25 19.84
N ALA A 385 -12.22 -7.06 19.37
CA ALA A 385 -13.43 -7.47 20.09
C ALA A 385 -13.46 -9.01 20.26
N LYS A 386 -13.69 -9.47 21.51
CA LYS A 386 -13.94 -10.89 21.85
C LYS A 386 -12.86 -11.90 21.39
N GLY A 387 -11.58 -11.58 21.60
CA GLY A 387 -10.50 -12.58 21.49
C GLY A 387 -9.95 -12.80 20.07
N LEU A 388 -10.65 -12.33 19.03
CA LEU A 388 -10.08 -12.16 17.69
C LEU A 388 -9.07 -11.01 17.68
N GLY A 389 -7.93 -11.20 17.02
CA GLY A 389 -6.80 -10.27 17.07
C GLY A 389 -6.03 -10.26 18.41
N LYS A 390 -6.49 -10.99 19.43
CA LYS A 390 -5.80 -11.11 20.73
C LYS A 390 -4.52 -11.92 20.56
N GLY A 391 -3.40 -11.22 20.43
CA GLY A 391 -2.08 -11.81 20.22
C GLY A 391 -1.60 -11.79 18.77
N ALA A 392 -2.38 -11.24 17.84
CA ALA A 392 -1.92 -10.96 16.48
C ALA A 392 -0.86 -9.86 16.52
N GLY A 393 0.27 -10.11 15.87
CA GLY A 393 1.33 -9.14 15.69
C GLY A 393 0.84 -7.90 14.95
N LYS A 394 1.48 -6.77 15.20
CA LYS A 394 1.20 -5.49 14.55
C LYS A 394 2.47 -4.96 13.93
N MET A 395 2.39 -4.51 12.68
CA MET A 395 3.51 -3.86 12.00
C MET A 395 3.05 -2.57 11.32
N LEU A 396 3.86 -1.53 11.41
CA LEU A 396 3.70 -0.28 10.70
C LEU A 396 4.95 -0.03 9.86
N LEU A 397 4.76 0.16 8.55
CA LEU A 397 5.82 0.53 7.60
C LEU A 397 5.54 1.94 7.08
N LEU A 398 6.50 2.87 7.21
CA LEU A 398 6.33 4.27 6.79
C LEU A 398 7.42 4.68 5.80
N ALA A 399 7.10 5.54 4.84
CA ALA A 399 8.08 6.14 3.94
C ALA A 399 8.89 7.26 4.63
N GLY A 400 8.52 7.67 5.84
CA GLY A 400 9.24 8.65 6.66
C GLY A 400 8.71 10.08 6.59
N THR A 401 7.70 10.34 5.77
CA THR A 401 7.00 11.64 5.71
C THR A 401 5.95 11.80 6.81
N ASP A 402 5.41 10.70 7.32
CA ASP A 402 4.37 10.71 8.34
C ASP A 402 4.94 10.90 9.75
N ARG A 403 4.36 11.85 10.47
CA ARG A 403 4.57 11.96 11.92
C ARG A 403 3.67 10.96 12.62
N LEU A 404 4.25 10.12 13.48
CA LEU A 404 3.46 9.30 14.40
C LEU A 404 2.59 10.22 15.24
N ASP A 405 1.29 9.92 15.32
CA ASP A 405 0.43 10.61 16.27
C ASP A 405 0.77 10.22 17.72
N THR A 406 0.14 10.89 18.67
CA THR A 406 0.36 10.66 20.10
C THR A 406 0.10 9.21 20.50
N GLU A 407 -0.94 8.58 19.95
CA GLU A 407 -1.31 7.20 20.30
C GLU A 407 -0.26 6.20 19.80
N LEU A 408 0.13 6.31 18.53
CA LEU A 408 1.16 5.48 17.91
C LEU A 408 2.54 5.71 18.51
N THR A 409 2.86 6.94 18.92
CA THR A 409 4.11 7.26 19.64
C THR A 409 4.14 6.54 20.98
N ILE A 410 3.07 6.65 21.78
CA ILE A 410 2.96 5.95 23.06
C ILE A 410 3.00 4.42 22.84
N GLY A 411 2.28 3.92 21.84
CA GLY A 411 2.26 2.50 21.50
C GLY A 411 3.64 1.97 21.11
N GLN A 412 4.41 2.75 20.37
CA GLN A 412 5.78 2.41 19.97
C GLN A 412 6.71 2.37 21.17
N MET A 413 6.65 3.38 22.03
CA MET A 413 7.44 3.41 23.27
C MET A 413 7.11 2.25 24.22
N GLN A 414 5.89 1.72 24.15
CA GLN A 414 5.43 0.54 24.89
C GLN A 414 5.74 -0.79 24.19
N GLY A 415 6.33 -0.78 22.99
CA GLY A 415 6.63 -1.99 22.21
C GLY A 415 5.39 -2.75 21.72
N LYS A 416 4.28 -2.05 21.48
CA LYS A 416 3.00 -2.68 21.07
C LYS A 416 2.97 -3.16 19.61
N TYR A 417 3.87 -2.65 18.78
CA TYR A 417 3.96 -3.01 17.36
C TYR A 417 5.40 -2.88 16.86
N ALA A 418 5.69 -3.49 15.71
CA ALA A 418 6.95 -3.32 15.01
C ALA A 418 6.85 -2.12 14.06
N LEU A 419 7.83 -1.22 14.10
CA LEU A 419 7.92 -0.08 13.21
C LEU A 419 9.18 -0.19 12.35
N GLN A 420 9.04 0.06 11.06
CA GLN A 420 10.18 0.23 10.16
C GLN A 420 9.91 1.37 9.18
N VAL A 421 10.96 2.15 8.90
CA VAL A 421 10.88 3.36 8.08
C VAL A 421 11.76 3.21 6.85
N PHE A 422 11.23 3.60 5.70
CA PHE A 422 11.87 3.50 4.39
C PHE A 422 11.92 4.88 3.71
N PRO A 423 12.88 5.75 4.08
CA PRO A 423 12.99 7.14 3.58
C PRO A 423 13.18 7.23 2.05
N GLU A 424 13.61 6.16 1.42
CA GLU A 424 13.83 6.08 -0.03
C GLU A 424 12.52 5.88 -0.82
N ALA A 425 11.44 5.42 -0.18
CA ALA A 425 10.15 5.20 -0.83
C ALA A 425 9.36 6.52 -0.98
N GLY A 426 8.47 6.57 -1.97
CA GLY A 426 7.32 7.47 -1.93
C GLY A 426 6.17 6.82 -1.16
N HIS A 427 4.95 7.26 -1.45
CA HIS A 427 3.75 6.79 -0.76
C HIS A 427 3.49 5.28 -0.92
N PHE A 428 3.83 4.71 -2.09
CA PHE A 428 3.61 3.31 -2.41
C PHE A 428 4.84 2.47 -2.04
N ILE A 429 5.14 2.34 -0.75
CA ILE A 429 6.30 1.61 -0.22
C ILE A 429 6.44 0.21 -0.84
N HIS A 430 5.34 -0.53 -0.95
CA HIS A 430 5.31 -1.88 -1.49
C HIS A 430 5.55 -1.96 -2.99
N GLU A 431 5.31 -0.88 -3.74
CA GLU A 431 5.63 -0.79 -5.16
C GLU A 431 7.05 -0.28 -5.38
N ASP A 432 7.47 0.71 -4.59
CA ASP A 432 8.77 1.38 -4.73
C ASP A 432 9.93 0.50 -4.26
N LEU A 433 9.77 -0.14 -3.09
CA LEU A 433 10.79 -0.97 -2.44
C LEU A 433 10.23 -2.37 -2.10
N PRO A 434 9.78 -3.15 -3.10
CA PRO A 434 9.12 -4.43 -2.88
C PRO A 434 10.02 -5.43 -2.15
N GLU A 435 11.32 -5.45 -2.45
CA GLU A 435 12.27 -6.36 -1.81
C GLU A 435 12.47 -6.04 -0.32
N LYS A 436 12.73 -4.77 0.03
CA LYS A 436 12.89 -4.34 1.43
C LYS A 436 11.59 -4.57 2.23
N THR A 437 10.45 -4.32 1.60
CA THR A 437 9.13 -4.59 2.18
C THR A 437 8.90 -6.08 2.41
N ALA A 438 9.29 -6.94 1.46
CA ALA A 438 9.21 -8.39 1.61
C ALA A 438 10.07 -8.92 2.75
N VAL A 439 11.29 -8.40 2.92
CA VAL A 439 12.16 -8.73 4.06
C VAL A 439 11.42 -8.47 5.38
N ALA A 440 10.90 -7.26 5.54
CA ALA A 440 10.19 -6.84 6.75
C ALA A 440 8.99 -7.75 7.06
N LEU A 441 8.17 -8.04 6.05
CA LEU A 441 6.96 -8.85 6.17
C LEU A 441 7.26 -10.33 6.46
N VAL A 442 8.28 -10.91 5.82
CA VAL A 442 8.68 -12.30 6.06
C VAL A 442 9.26 -12.46 7.47
N ASP A 443 10.10 -11.52 7.92
CA ASP A 443 10.64 -11.54 9.28
C ASP A 443 9.55 -11.27 10.33
N PHE A 444 8.56 -10.44 10.00
CA PHE A 444 7.36 -10.27 10.81
C PHE A 444 6.56 -11.56 10.93
N TYR A 445 6.28 -12.25 9.82
CA TYR A 445 5.62 -13.56 9.85
C TYR A 445 6.39 -14.56 10.73
N ARG A 446 7.70 -14.74 10.50
CA ARG A 446 8.54 -15.69 11.25
C ARG A 446 8.52 -15.45 12.76
N ARG A 447 8.45 -14.19 13.19
CA ARG A 447 8.37 -13.81 14.62
C ARG A 447 7.01 -14.13 15.24
N ASN A 448 5.93 -14.09 14.45
CA ASN A 448 4.57 -14.30 14.93
C ASN A 448 4.07 -15.73 14.73
N ASP A 449 4.74 -16.52 13.90
CA ASP A 449 4.47 -17.94 13.76
C ASP A 449 4.97 -18.72 14.98
N ARG A 450 4.04 -18.97 15.91
CA ARG A 450 4.30 -19.71 17.15
C ARG A 450 4.45 -21.22 16.92
N GLY A 451 4.14 -21.73 15.73
CA GLY A 451 4.35 -23.15 15.40
C GLY A 451 5.83 -23.54 15.41
N ALA A 452 6.73 -22.59 15.20
CA ALA A 452 8.18 -22.78 15.24
C ALA A 452 8.80 -22.67 16.65
N LEU A 453 8.06 -22.15 17.64
CA LEU A 453 8.54 -22.03 19.02
C LEU A 453 8.40 -23.37 19.75
N VAL A 454 9.49 -24.15 19.75
CA VAL A 454 9.65 -25.30 20.65
C VAL A 454 9.89 -24.75 22.05
N LEU A 455 8.81 -24.53 22.80
CA LEU A 455 8.94 -24.34 24.24
C LEU A 455 9.49 -25.65 24.84
N PRO A 456 10.46 -25.59 25.77
CA PRO A 456 10.84 -26.75 26.55
C PRO A 456 9.56 -27.35 27.16
N PRO A 457 9.37 -28.68 27.09
CA PRO A 457 8.22 -29.32 27.70
C PRO A 457 8.11 -28.87 29.15
N LYS A 458 6.88 -28.57 29.59
CA LYS A 458 6.68 -28.11 30.96
C LYS A 458 7.27 -29.14 31.92
N VAL A 459 7.87 -28.71 33.02
CA VAL A 459 8.39 -29.61 34.06
C VAL A 459 7.34 -30.63 34.49
N SER A 460 6.05 -30.25 34.52
CA SER A 460 4.93 -31.15 34.76
C SER A 460 4.76 -32.26 33.72
N GLU A 461 5.02 -31.98 32.44
CA GLU A 461 4.96 -32.97 31.35
C GLU A 461 6.19 -33.87 31.36
N LEU A 462 7.37 -33.34 31.71
CA LEU A 462 8.58 -34.13 31.91
C LEU A 462 8.42 -35.12 33.07
N LEU A 463 7.84 -34.67 34.19
CA LEU A 463 7.51 -35.52 35.34
C LEU A 463 6.44 -36.56 34.98
N ALA A 464 5.40 -36.18 34.23
CA ALA A 464 4.37 -37.12 33.75
C ALA A 464 4.92 -38.18 32.77
N GLN A 465 6.00 -37.88 32.06
CA GLN A 465 6.72 -38.81 31.19
C GLN A 465 7.77 -39.66 31.92
N GLY A 466 7.83 -39.60 33.25
CA GLY A 466 8.76 -40.37 34.06
C GLY A 466 10.23 -39.96 33.90
N ARG A 467 10.49 -38.80 33.27
CA ARG A 467 11.83 -38.24 33.16
C ARG A 467 12.19 -37.57 34.49
N ARG A 468 13.29 -37.98 35.11
CA ARG A 468 13.86 -37.26 36.25
C ARG A 468 14.31 -35.88 35.76
N VAL A 469 13.73 -34.84 36.33
CA VAL A 469 14.08 -33.42 36.10
C VAL A 469 15.25 -33.05 36.97
#